data_AF-A0A7X7KGX7-F1
#
_entry.id   AF-A0A7X7KGX7-F1
#
_cell.length_a   1.000
_cell.length_b   1.000
_cell.length_c   1.000
_cell.angle_alpha   90.00
_cell.angle_beta   90.00
_cell.angle_gamma   90.00
#
_symmetry.space_group_name_H-M   'P 1'
#
loop_
_entity.id
_entity.type
_entity.pdbx_description
1 polymer ?
#
loop_
_entity_poly.entity_id
_entity_poly.type
_entity_poly.pdbx_seq_one_letter_code
_entity_poly.pdbx_strand_id
1 'polypeptide(L)'
;KFGWLPKARLQRYEQGERYLAGRWISTEEDARRHADISNGWDVETEHYAIRTNHSIEAAVAVGEKLETLYRLWSQLFIRYYCSQSDVIALFDGRAKPGAVARPKFQIVLFRDREDYNRALRPAMPNIGISTGVYVERTRRAHFFVGPECDDRTLYHEATHQLFHESRPVAPDVGQKANFWIIEGIAMFMESLRQEDGFHVLGGFDDERVYAARYRLLHDSFYVPLGELVDFGMDQFQKDPQIAKLYSQSAGLTNFLVFHDGGRYRDAVVLYLLAVYTGRADRGSLARLASAGYADLDAQYREYLAGNDEKPSIEIED
;
A
#
# COMPACT_ATOMS: atom_id res chain seq x y z
N LYS A 1 4.27 21.77 -6.10
CA LYS A 1 3.33 22.16 -7.19
C LYS A 1 3.72 21.62 -8.57
N PHE A 2 4.87 21.96 -9.17
CA PHE A 2 5.21 21.56 -10.55
C PHE A 2 6.32 20.49 -10.63
N GLY A 3 6.66 19.84 -9.52
CA GLY A 3 7.73 18.86 -9.43
C GLY A 3 9.12 19.48 -9.65
N TRP A 4 10.03 18.70 -10.24
CA TRP A 4 11.38 19.14 -10.57
C TRP A 4 11.40 20.06 -11.79
N LEU A 5 11.26 21.36 -11.55
CA LEU A 5 11.30 22.40 -12.58
C LEU A 5 12.51 23.33 -12.36
N PRO A 6 13.28 23.71 -13.41
CA PRO A 6 14.30 24.74 -13.28
C PRO A 6 13.71 26.04 -12.74
N LYS A 7 14.33 26.63 -11.71
CA LYS A 7 13.84 27.84 -11.02
C LYS A 7 13.49 28.99 -11.98
N ALA A 8 14.26 29.14 -13.07
CA ALA A 8 14.03 30.16 -14.10
C ALA A 8 12.70 30.00 -14.86
N ARG A 9 12.06 28.83 -14.82
CA ARG A 9 10.79 28.54 -15.49
C ARG A 9 9.57 28.70 -14.59
N LEU A 10 9.76 28.77 -13.27
CA LEU A 10 8.68 28.73 -12.29
C LEU A 10 7.65 29.84 -12.50
N GLN A 11 8.11 31.10 -12.64
CA GLN A 11 7.22 32.24 -12.80
C GLN A 11 6.28 32.09 -14.01
N ARG A 12 6.77 31.54 -15.11
CA ARG A 12 5.96 31.32 -16.33
C ARG A 12 4.97 30.18 -16.16
N TYR A 13 5.34 29.13 -15.42
CA TYR A 13 4.42 28.05 -15.04
C TYR A 13 3.28 28.57 -14.16
N GLU A 14 3.58 29.48 -13.23
CA GLU A 14 2.59 30.17 -12.39
C GLU A 14 1.67 31.09 -13.20
N GLN A 15 2.17 31.65 -14.32
CA GLN A 15 1.42 32.48 -15.25
C GLN A 15 0.59 31.68 -16.28
N GLY A 16 0.55 30.36 -16.19
CA GLY A 16 -0.25 29.52 -17.08
C GLY A 16 0.44 29.15 -18.39
N GLU A 17 1.76 29.26 -18.48
CA GLU A 17 2.55 28.78 -19.61
C GLU A 17 3.24 27.45 -19.30
N ARG A 18 3.55 26.67 -20.35
CA ARG A 18 4.23 25.38 -20.27
C ARG A 18 5.37 25.34 -21.27
N TYR A 19 6.48 24.72 -20.88
CA TYR A 19 7.64 24.58 -21.76
C TYR A 19 7.64 23.20 -22.41
N LEU A 20 7.31 23.14 -23.70
CA LEU A 20 7.20 21.89 -24.46
C LEU A 20 8.00 22.00 -25.76
N ALA A 21 8.87 21.01 -26.01
CA ALA A 21 9.68 20.89 -27.23
C ALA A 21 10.40 22.19 -27.63
N GLY A 22 11.02 22.88 -26.67
CA GLY A 22 11.79 24.10 -26.92
C GLY A 22 10.97 25.39 -26.98
N ARG A 23 9.64 25.32 -26.82
CA ARG A 23 8.73 26.46 -26.97
C ARG A 23 7.85 26.63 -25.73
N TRP A 24 7.39 27.85 -25.54
CA TRP A 24 6.37 28.17 -24.55
C TRP A 24 4.99 28.10 -25.20
N ILE A 25 4.08 27.36 -24.57
CA ILE A 25 2.70 27.20 -25.00
C ILE A 25 1.77 27.49 -23.82
N SER A 26 0.48 27.71 -24.08
CA SER A 26 -0.50 27.88 -23.01
C SER A 26 -0.76 26.54 -22.31
N THR A 27 -1.28 26.60 -21.08
CA THR A 27 -1.66 25.41 -20.32
C THR A 27 -2.76 24.62 -21.02
N GLU A 28 -3.68 25.28 -21.72
CA GLU A 28 -4.76 24.61 -22.47
C GLU A 28 -4.22 23.83 -23.67
N GLU A 29 -3.25 24.40 -24.40
CA GLU A 29 -2.62 23.72 -25.52
C GLU A 29 -1.75 22.55 -25.03
N ASP A 30 -1.06 22.71 -23.90
CA ASP A 30 -0.31 21.62 -23.26
C ASP A 30 -1.26 20.49 -22.84
N ALA A 31 -2.38 20.82 -22.18
CA ALA A 31 -3.39 19.85 -21.77
C ALA A 31 -4.03 19.12 -22.95
N ARG A 32 -4.29 19.82 -24.06
CA ARG A 32 -4.81 19.21 -25.28
C ARG A 32 -3.84 18.17 -25.86
N ARG A 33 -2.53 18.43 -25.78
CA ARG A 33 -1.49 17.51 -26.28
C ARG A 33 -1.30 16.28 -25.41
N HIS A 34 -1.54 16.41 -24.12
CA HIS A 34 -1.38 15.32 -23.14
C HIS A 34 -2.72 14.67 -22.74
N ALA A 35 -3.80 14.91 -23.51
CA ALA A 35 -5.12 14.38 -23.21
C ALA A 35 -5.20 12.84 -23.28
N ASP A 36 -4.38 12.22 -24.14
CA ASP A 36 -4.22 10.77 -24.22
C ASP A 36 -3.10 10.32 -23.28
N ILE A 37 -3.36 9.31 -22.43
CA ILE A 37 -2.38 8.77 -21.48
C ILE A 37 -1.09 8.26 -22.14
N SER A 38 -1.14 7.84 -23.40
CA SER A 38 0.06 7.44 -24.16
C SER A 38 1.03 8.59 -24.40
N ASN A 39 0.52 9.83 -24.40
CA ASN A 39 1.27 11.07 -24.47
C ASN A 39 1.11 11.88 -23.18
N GLY A 40 0.86 11.21 -22.05
CA GLY A 40 0.69 11.88 -20.75
C GLY A 40 1.97 12.56 -20.27
N TRP A 41 1.83 13.46 -19.30
CA TRP A 41 2.98 14.02 -18.59
C TRP A 41 3.65 12.95 -17.74
N ASP A 42 4.98 12.96 -17.72
CA ASP A 42 5.79 12.17 -16.81
C ASP A 42 6.35 13.07 -15.71
N VAL A 43 6.03 12.74 -14.47
CA VAL A 43 6.51 13.41 -13.25
C VAL A 43 7.27 12.39 -12.42
N GLU A 44 8.46 12.76 -11.97
CA GLU A 44 9.28 11.90 -11.13
C GLU A 44 9.42 12.47 -9.71
N THR A 45 9.44 11.60 -8.72
CA THR A 45 9.86 11.88 -7.35
C THR A 45 11.15 11.10 -7.05
N GLU A 46 11.54 10.95 -5.78
CA GLU A 46 12.73 10.16 -5.42
C GLU A 46 12.53 8.68 -5.77
N HIS A 47 11.38 8.12 -5.39
CA HIS A 47 11.08 6.69 -5.50
C HIS A 47 10.04 6.35 -6.57
N TYR A 48 9.30 7.33 -7.12
CA TYR A 48 8.19 7.08 -8.05
C TYR A 48 8.37 7.77 -9.40
N ALA A 49 7.85 7.12 -10.45
CA ALA A 49 7.64 7.70 -11.77
C ALA A 49 6.16 7.64 -12.10
N ILE A 50 5.55 8.81 -12.31
CA ILE A 50 4.11 9.00 -12.40
C ILE A 50 3.78 9.52 -13.79
N ARG A 51 3.06 8.70 -14.57
CA ARG A 51 2.49 9.11 -15.84
C ARG A 51 1.05 9.56 -15.65
N THR A 52 0.67 10.71 -16.20
CA THR A 52 -0.71 11.21 -16.08
C THR A 52 -1.21 11.94 -17.32
N ASN A 53 -2.51 11.84 -17.60
CA ASN A 53 -3.20 12.72 -18.56
C ASN A 53 -4.14 13.74 -17.87
N HIS A 54 -3.98 13.94 -16.56
CA HIS A 54 -4.73 14.94 -15.80
C HIS A 54 -4.01 16.28 -15.78
N SER A 55 -2.91 16.36 -15.02
CA SER A 55 -2.06 17.54 -14.90
C SER A 55 -0.77 17.20 -14.13
N ILE A 56 0.29 17.99 -14.35
CA ILE A 56 1.54 17.89 -13.59
C ILE A 56 1.28 18.05 -12.09
N GLU A 57 0.42 18.99 -11.72
CA GLU A 57 0.09 19.30 -10.32
C GLU A 57 -0.57 18.12 -9.61
N ALA A 58 -1.46 17.40 -10.27
CA ALA A 58 -2.10 16.22 -9.70
C ALA A 58 -1.09 15.07 -9.51
N ALA A 59 -0.21 14.85 -10.49
CA ALA A 59 0.86 13.86 -10.33
C ALA A 59 1.83 14.22 -9.20
N VAL A 60 2.17 15.50 -9.02
CA VAL A 60 3.00 15.95 -7.89
C VAL A 60 2.31 15.71 -6.55
N ALA A 61 1.02 16.04 -6.44
CA ALA A 61 0.26 15.83 -5.20
C ALA A 61 0.17 14.34 -4.83
N VAL A 62 -0.06 13.45 -5.82
CA VAL A 62 -0.02 12.00 -5.59
C VAL A 62 1.39 11.55 -5.23
N GLY A 63 2.42 12.08 -5.88
CA GLY A 63 3.82 11.80 -5.57
C GLY A 63 4.20 12.13 -4.14
N GLU A 64 3.80 13.30 -3.62
CA GLU A 64 4.04 13.70 -2.23
C GLU A 64 3.42 12.69 -1.23
N LYS A 65 2.18 12.24 -1.49
CA LYS A 65 1.53 11.22 -0.66
C LYS A 65 2.25 9.87 -0.70
N LEU A 66 2.68 9.45 -1.88
CA LEU A 66 3.40 8.19 -2.09
C LEU A 66 4.80 8.20 -1.46
N GLU A 67 5.51 9.32 -1.50
CA GLU A 67 6.80 9.48 -0.81
C GLU A 67 6.63 9.41 0.72
N THR A 68 5.56 10.01 1.26
CA THR A 68 5.21 9.87 2.68
C THR A 68 4.95 8.41 3.04
N LEU A 69 4.13 7.70 2.25
CA LEU A 69 3.88 6.27 2.45
C LEU A 69 5.18 5.47 2.41
N TYR A 70 6.04 5.70 1.40
CA TYR A 70 7.31 5.01 1.25
C TYR A 70 8.21 5.23 2.48
N ARG A 71 8.33 6.48 2.97
CA ARG A 71 9.09 6.82 4.17
C ARG A 71 8.63 5.97 5.36
N LEU A 72 7.34 5.99 5.67
CA LEU A 72 6.79 5.26 6.82
C LEU A 72 6.91 3.74 6.64
N TRP A 73 6.59 3.22 5.46
CA TRP A 73 6.77 1.80 5.13
C TRP A 73 8.23 1.36 5.31
N SER A 74 9.18 2.17 4.84
CA SER A 74 10.61 1.83 4.93
C SER A 74 11.08 1.72 6.39
N GLN A 75 10.57 2.58 7.26
CA GLN A 75 10.88 2.54 8.70
C GLN A 75 10.27 1.31 9.37
N LEU A 76 8.99 1.01 9.08
CA LEU A 76 8.26 -0.09 9.70
C LEU A 76 8.73 -1.47 9.23
N PHE A 77 9.18 -1.59 7.98
CA PHE A 77 9.46 -2.87 7.34
C PHE A 77 10.93 -3.05 6.95
N ILE A 78 11.87 -2.39 7.63
CA ILE A 78 13.30 -2.50 7.29
C ILE A 78 13.81 -3.95 7.22
N ARG A 79 13.34 -4.82 8.12
CA ARG A 79 13.71 -6.26 8.12
C ARG A 79 13.09 -7.06 6.97
N TYR A 80 12.10 -6.52 6.27
CA TYR A 80 11.52 -7.13 5.09
C TYR A 80 12.43 -6.98 3.87
N TYR A 81 12.97 -5.78 3.63
CA TYR A 81 13.70 -5.46 2.39
C TYR A 81 15.23 -5.34 2.56
N CYS A 82 15.74 -5.25 3.79
CA CYS A 82 17.18 -5.23 4.09
C CYS A 82 17.63 -6.50 4.82
N SER A 83 18.83 -6.97 4.49
CA SER A 83 19.54 -7.97 5.30
C SER A 83 20.14 -7.32 6.57
N GLN A 84 20.49 -8.14 7.57
CA GLN A 84 21.18 -7.64 8.76
C GLN A 84 22.49 -6.93 8.40
N SER A 85 23.23 -7.43 7.41
CA SER A 85 24.45 -6.77 6.91
C SER A 85 24.16 -5.40 6.28
N ASP A 86 23.03 -5.24 5.58
CA ASP A 86 22.65 -3.95 4.99
C ASP A 86 22.32 -2.94 6.10
N VAL A 87 21.61 -3.37 7.15
CA VAL A 87 21.27 -2.54 8.31
C VAL A 87 22.54 -2.10 9.06
N ILE A 88 23.47 -3.03 9.33
CA ILE A 88 24.75 -2.69 9.97
C ILE A 88 25.52 -1.68 9.13
N ALA A 89 25.56 -1.86 7.80
CA ALA A 89 26.23 -0.93 6.91
C ALA A 89 25.62 0.48 6.95
N LEU A 90 24.29 0.60 7.08
CA LEU A 90 23.60 1.89 7.26
C LEU A 90 24.06 2.61 8.53
N PHE A 91 24.13 1.91 9.66
CA PHE A 91 24.58 2.51 10.93
C PHE A 91 26.09 2.82 10.97
N ASP A 92 26.91 2.03 10.28
CA ASP A 92 28.36 2.23 10.21
C ASP A 92 28.78 3.39 9.27
N GLY A 93 27.83 4.06 8.61
CA GLY A 93 28.11 5.03 7.54
C GLY A 93 28.81 4.39 6.33
N ARG A 94 28.79 3.05 6.24
CA ARG A 94 29.39 2.24 5.17
C ARG A 94 28.35 1.73 4.19
N ALA A 95 27.11 2.21 4.28
CA ALA A 95 26.09 1.97 3.28
C ALA A 95 26.66 2.40 1.93
N LYS A 96 26.98 1.40 1.11
CA LYS A 96 27.38 1.68 -0.26
C LYS A 96 26.15 2.30 -0.93
N PRO A 97 26.25 3.49 -1.55
CA PRO A 97 25.21 3.94 -2.48
C PRO A 97 24.95 2.75 -3.40
N GLY A 98 23.70 2.28 -3.44
CA GLY A 98 23.35 1.04 -4.12
C GLY A 98 23.99 1.03 -5.51
N ALA A 99 24.80 0.00 -5.80
CA ALA A 99 25.56 -0.10 -7.06
C ALA A 99 24.67 -0.14 -8.32
N VAL A 100 23.35 -0.14 -8.13
CA VAL A 100 22.31 0.00 -9.16
C VAL A 100 21.22 0.87 -8.55
N ALA A 101 20.89 2.00 -9.20
CA ALA A 101 19.71 2.78 -8.85
C ALA A 101 18.49 1.85 -8.96
N ARG A 102 17.74 1.67 -7.86
CA ARG A 102 16.52 0.86 -7.91
C ARG A 102 15.56 1.51 -8.91
N PRO A 103 14.88 0.72 -9.78
CA PRO A 103 13.86 1.27 -10.65
C PRO A 103 12.79 1.99 -9.81
N LYS A 104 12.36 3.16 -10.27
CA LYS A 104 11.26 3.89 -9.64
C LYS A 104 9.97 3.08 -9.76
N PHE A 105 9.16 3.08 -8.71
CA PHE A 105 7.82 2.48 -8.72
C PHE A 105 6.94 3.22 -9.73
N GLN A 106 6.29 2.47 -10.61
CA GLN A 106 5.55 3.05 -11.72
C GLN A 106 4.09 3.28 -11.33
N ILE A 107 3.61 4.51 -11.55
CA ILE A 107 2.24 4.93 -11.28
C ILE A 107 1.63 5.47 -12.57
N VAL A 108 0.36 5.12 -12.82
CA VAL A 108 -0.43 5.70 -13.90
C VAL A 108 -1.66 6.38 -13.27
N LEU A 109 -1.73 7.71 -13.39
CA LEU A 109 -2.83 8.52 -12.88
C LEU A 109 -3.69 9.04 -14.04
N PHE A 110 -4.85 8.43 -14.25
CA PHE A 110 -5.80 8.85 -15.26
C PHE A 110 -6.57 10.10 -14.82
N ARG A 111 -7.01 10.89 -15.80
CA ARG A 111 -7.77 12.12 -15.56
C ARG A 111 -9.14 11.90 -14.91
N ASP A 112 -9.75 10.75 -15.17
CA ASP A 112 -11.08 10.39 -14.68
C ASP A 112 -11.30 8.87 -14.75
N ARG A 113 -12.42 8.44 -14.19
CA ARG A 113 -12.86 7.04 -14.18
C ARG A 113 -13.08 6.48 -15.58
N GLU A 114 -13.52 7.29 -16.54
CA GLU A 114 -13.81 6.81 -17.90
C GLU A 114 -12.53 6.41 -18.61
N ASP A 115 -11.49 7.23 -18.49
CA ASP A 115 -10.15 6.97 -19.03
C ASP A 115 -9.51 5.75 -18.38
N TYR A 116 -9.58 5.64 -17.05
CA TYR A 116 -9.13 4.47 -16.30
C TYR A 116 -9.79 3.18 -16.79
N ASN A 117 -11.12 3.19 -16.87
CA ASN A 117 -11.89 2.05 -17.34
C ASN A 117 -11.57 1.71 -18.80
N ARG A 118 -11.47 2.72 -19.67
CA ARG A 118 -11.18 2.52 -21.09
C ARG A 118 -9.80 1.88 -21.29
N ALA A 119 -8.80 2.30 -20.51
CA ALA A 119 -7.44 1.78 -20.61
C ALA A 119 -7.30 0.36 -20.05
N LEU A 120 -7.99 0.03 -18.95
CA LEU A 120 -7.75 -1.23 -18.23
C LEU A 120 -8.76 -2.34 -18.54
N ARG A 121 -9.99 -2.02 -18.96
CA ARG A 121 -11.03 -3.01 -19.24
C ARG A 121 -10.62 -4.11 -20.24
N PRO A 122 -9.80 -3.85 -21.28
CA PRO A 122 -9.33 -4.91 -22.18
C PRO A 122 -8.54 -6.02 -21.46
N ALA A 123 -7.80 -5.69 -20.40
CA ALA A 123 -7.03 -6.65 -19.61
C ALA A 123 -7.76 -7.11 -18.34
N MET A 124 -8.69 -6.30 -17.82
CA MET A 124 -9.39 -6.51 -16.56
C MET A 124 -10.89 -6.15 -16.74
N PRO A 125 -11.73 -7.07 -17.23
CA PRO A 125 -13.11 -6.75 -17.61
C PRO A 125 -13.96 -6.10 -16.51
N ASN A 126 -13.71 -6.47 -15.25
CA ASN A 126 -14.47 -5.99 -14.08
C ASN A 126 -13.86 -4.75 -13.42
N ILE A 127 -12.87 -4.09 -14.03
CA ILE A 127 -12.13 -2.98 -13.39
C ILE A 127 -13.01 -1.80 -12.95
N GLY A 128 -14.21 -1.67 -13.54
CA GLY A 128 -15.17 -0.61 -13.20
C GLY A 128 -15.67 -0.61 -11.76
N ILE A 129 -15.50 -1.71 -11.02
CA ILE A 129 -15.86 -1.77 -9.59
C ILE A 129 -14.75 -1.24 -8.67
N SER A 130 -13.52 -1.10 -9.17
CA SER A 130 -12.37 -0.65 -8.37
C SER A 130 -12.14 0.86 -8.54
N THR A 131 -11.55 1.46 -7.51
CA THR A 131 -11.09 2.86 -7.45
C THR A 131 -9.58 2.98 -7.71
N GLY A 132 -8.86 1.86 -7.70
CA GLY A 132 -7.44 1.75 -8.03
C GLY A 132 -7.04 0.29 -8.14
N VAL A 133 -5.87 0.02 -8.75
CA VAL A 133 -5.32 -1.33 -8.83
C VAL A 133 -3.81 -1.35 -9.00
N TYR A 134 -3.12 -2.20 -8.24
CA TYR A 134 -1.77 -2.63 -8.54
C TYR A 134 -1.76 -3.89 -9.42
N VAL A 135 -1.05 -3.83 -10.54
CA VAL A 135 -0.93 -4.94 -11.49
C VAL A 135 0.49 -5.49 -11.45
N GLU A 136 0.68 -6.61 -10.76
CA GLU A 136 1.99 -7.27 -10.58
C GLU A 136 2.71 -7.51 -11.92
N ARG A 137 2.00 -8.04 -12.92
CA ARG A 137 2.57 -8.39 -14.23
C ARG A 137 3.20 -7.19 -14.94
N THR A 138 2.62 -6.01 -14.80
CA THR A 138 3.13 -4.78 -15.43
C THR A 138 3.90 -3.89 -14.46
N ARG A 139 3.94 -4.26 -13.17
CA ARG A 139 4.60 -3.52 -12.09
C ARG A 139 4.15 -2.07 -12.04
N ARG A 140 2.83 -1.87 -12.11
CA ARG A 140 2.21 -0.54 -12.17
C ARG A 140 0.99 -0.48 -11.28
N ALA A 141 0.92 0.57 -10.47
CA ALA A 141 -0.31 0.96 -9.81
C ALA A 141 -1.06 1.98 -10.68
N HIS A 142 -2.36 1.80 -10.81
CA HIS A 142 -3.23 2.60 -11.66
C HIS A 142 -4.32 3.23 -10.80
N PHE A 143 -4.50 4.55 -10.95
CA PHE A 143 -5.48 5.35 -10.23
C PHE A 143 -6.11 6.35 -11.17
N PHE A 144 -7.17 7.03 -10.74
CA PHE A 144 -7.72 8.16 -11.48
C PHE A 144 -8.05 9.31 -10.53
N VAL A 145 -8.37 10.47 -11.09
CA VAL A 145 -8.88 11.61 -10.33
C VAL A 145 -10.40 11.60 -10.36
N GLY A 146 -11.04 11.64 -9.20
CA GLY A 146 -12.50 11.67 -9.08
C GLY A 146 -12.96 11.81 -7.62
N PRO A 147 -14.19 12.28 -7.37
CA PRO A 147 -14.74 12.44 -6.02
C PRO A 147 -14.83 11.13 -5.22
N GLU A 148 -14.81 9.99 -5.90
CA GLU A 148 -14.83 8.66 -5.32
C GLU A 148 -13.44 8.07 -5.05
N CYS A 149 -12.37 8.82 -5.37
CA CYS A 149 -11.01 8.43 -5.04
C CYS A 149 -10.67 8.91 -3.64
N ASP A 150 -10.28 7.98 -2.77
CA ASP A 150 -9.75 8.26 -1.45
C ASP A 150 -8.26 7.91 -1.37
N ASP A 151 -7.59 8.50 -0.39
CA ASP A 151 -6.18 8.21 -0.12
C ASP A 151 -5.99 6.77 0.41
N ARG A 152 -7.03 6.17 1.01
CA ARG A 152 -7.00 4.78 1.47
C ARG A 152 -6.70 3.83 0.31
N THR A 153 -7.43 3.94 -0.80
CA THR A 153 -7.18 3.12 -2.00
C THR A 153 -5.76 3.34 -2.54
N LEU A 154 -5.29 4.59 -2.57
CA LEU A 154 -3.93 4.92 -3.01
C LEU A 154 -2.89 4.18 -2.15
N TYR A 155 -3.01 4.27 -0.83
CA TYR A 155 -2.08 3.65 0.10
C TYR A 155 -2.17 2.12 0.10
N HIS A 156 -3.36 1.56 -0.06
CA HIS A 156 -3.58 0.12 -0.17
C HIS A 156 -2.82 -0.47 -1.37
N GLU A 157 -3.07 0.05 -2.57
CA GLU A 157 -2.47 -0.47 -3.80
C GLU A 157 -0.97 -0.16 -3.88
N ALA A 158 -0.53 1.00 -3.38
CA ALA A 158 0.89 1.31 -3.29
C ALA A 158 1.60 0.40 -2.27
N THR A 159 0.93 -0.05 -1.20
CA THR A 159 1.50 -1.02 -0.26
C THR A 159 1.75 -2.36 -0.95
N HIS A 160 0.79 -2.87 -1.74
CA HIS A 160 1.01 -4.07 -2.57
C HIS A 160 2.24 -3.91 -3.46
N GLN A 161 2.39 -2.75 -4.10
CA GLN A 161 3.55 -2.44 -4.93
C GLN A 161 4.87 -2.49 -4.13
N LEU A 162 4.93 -1.81 -2.98
CA LEU A 162 6.14 -1.75 -2.14
C LEU A 162 6.61 -3.14 -1.73
N PHE A 163 5.69 -4.03 -1.31
CA PHE A 163 6.06 -5.38 -0.93
C PHE A 163 6.50 -6.25 -2.13
N HIS A 164 5.85 -6.13 -3.30
CA HIS A 164 6.19 -6.93 -4.49
C HIS A 164 7.49 -6.48 -5.18
N GLU A 165 7.83 -5.20 -5.10
CA GLU A 165 8.87 -4.62 -5.95
C GLU A 165 10.17 -4.27 -5.21
N SER A 166 10.16 -4.20 -3.86
CA SER A 166 11.34 -3.83 -3.06
C SER A 166 12.39 -4.95 -2.92
N ARG A 167 12.08 -6.17 -3.37
CA ARG A 167 12.97 -7.33 -3.38
C ARG A 167 12.48 -8.39 -4.37
N PRO A 168 13.29 -9.41 -4.70
CA PRO A 168 12.77 -10.60 -5.38
C PRO A 168 11.71 -11.30 -4.51
N VAL A 169 10.57 -11.59 -5.12
CA VAL A 169 9.40 -12.28 -4.54
C VAL A 169 9.06 -13.54 -5.35
N ALA A 170 8.25 -14.43 -4.78
CA ALA A 170 7.71 -15.59 -5.48
C ALA A 170 6.69 -15.17 -6.56
N PRO A 171 6.51 -15.95 -7.65
CA PRO A 171 5.58 -15.61 -8.72
C PRO A 171 4.09 -15.88 -8.39
N ASP A 172 3.82 -16.63 -7.32
CA ASP A 172 2.48 -17.07 -6.91
C ASP A 172 2.14 -16.67 -5.46
N VAL A 173 2.66 -15.51 -5.02
CA VAL A 173 2.40 -14.94 -3.70
C VAL A 173 0.90 -14.86 -3.44
N GLY A 174 0.45 -15.45 -2.33
CA GLY A 174 -0.96 -15.44 -1.93
C GLY A 174 -1.90 -16.32 -2.76
N GLN A 175 -1.46 -16.90 -3.88
CA GLN A 175 -2.37 -17.63 -4.77
C GLN A 175 -2.91 -18.92 -4.13
N LYS A 176 -2.07 -19.64 -3.37
CA LYS A 176 -2.42 -20.95 -2.78
C LYS A 176 -2.77 -20.89 -1.30
N ALA A 177 -2.21 -19.94 -0.56
CA ALA A 177 -2.36 -19.81 0.88
C ALA A 177 -1.92 -18.40 1.31
N ASN A 178 -2.22 -18.02 2.56
CA ASN A 178 -1.78 -16.79 3.21
C ASN A 178 -2.25 -15.50 2.51
N PHE A 179 -3.32 -15.55 1.73
CA PHE A 179 -3.84 -14.37 1.04
C PHE A 179 -4.28 -13.28 2.02
N TRP A 180 -4.82 -13.69 3.18
CA TRP A 180 -5.32 -12.80 4.22
C TRP A 180 -4.29 -11.76 4.70
N ILE A 181 -3.01 -12.10 4.83
CA ILE A 181 -2.01 -11.18 5.38
C ILE A 181 -1.48 -10.21 4.31
N ILE A 182 -1.56 -10.57 3.03
CA ILE A 182 -1.24 -9.67 1.91
C ILE A 182 -2.26 -8.53 1.88
N GLU A 183 -3.54 -8.87 1.96
CA GLU A 183 -4.61 -7.87 2.08
C GLU A 183 -4.59 -7.17 3.45
N GLY A 184 -4.33 -7.93 4.52
CA GLY A 184 -4.29 -7.42 5.88
C GLY A 184 -3.26 -6.32 6.09
N ILE A 185 -2.04 -6.50 5.56
CA ILE A 185 -0.99 -5.47 5.66
C ILE A 185 -1.26 -4.26 4.78
N ALA A 186 -1.88 -4.45 3.61
CA ALA A 186 -2.32 -3.35 2.78
C ALA A 186 -3.41 -2.52 3.49
N MET A 187 -4.40 -3.18 4.11
CA MET A 187 -5.42 -2.50 4.94
C MET A 187 -4.85 -1.85 6.19
N PHE A 188 -3.77 -2.39 6.77
CA PHE A 188 -3.08 -1.71 7.86
C PHE A 188 -2.46 -0.39 7.37
N MET A 189 -1.74 -0.40 6.25
CA MET A 189 -1.13 0.81 5.69
C MET A 189 -2.16 1.79 5.12
N GLU A 190 -3.31 1.31 4.64
CA GLU A 190 -4.40 2.15 4.13
C GLU A 190 -4.99 3.07 5.20
N SER A 191 -4.85 2.72 6.48
CA SER A 191 -5.33 3.51 7.61
C SER A 191 -4.46 4.75 7.91
N LEU A 192 -3.41 4.98 7.11
CA LEU A 192 -2.52 6.13 7.23
C LEU A 192 -3.31 7.43 7.14
N ARG A 193 -3.17 8.25 8.17
CA ARG A 193 -3.77 9.58 8.26
C ARG A 193 -2.87 10.55 9.02
N GLN A 194 -3.15 11.84 8.91
CA GLN A 194 -2.50 12.86 9.73
C GLN A 194 -3.44 13.25 10.87
N GLU A 195 -2.94 13.22 12.10
CA GLU A 195 -3.65 13.69 13.29
C GLU A 195 -2.68 14.47 14.18
N ASP A 196 -3.05 15.68 14.59
CA ASP A 196 -2.29 16.52 15.52
C ASP A 196 -0.79 16.71 15.19
N GLY A 197 -0.44 16.70 13.90
CA GLY A 197 0.95 16.84 13.43
C GLY A 197 1.73 15.53 13.32
N PHE A 198 1.10 14.40 13.58
CA PHE A 198 1.69 13.07 13.46
C PHE A 198 1.10 12.29 12.28
N HIS A 199 1.89 11.39 11.72
CA HIS A 199 1.40 10.33 10.86
C HIS A 199 0.93 9.16 11.72
N VAL A 200 -0.35 8.82 11.60
CA VAL A 200 -1.02 7.80 12.41
C VAL A 200 -1.38 6.59 11.56
N LEU A 201 -1.02 5.39 12.03
CA LEU A 201 -1.38 4.11 11.44
C LEU A 201 -2.13 3.23 12.45
N GLY A 202 -3.15 2.52 11.97
CA GLY A 202 -3.98 1.62 12.74
C GLY A 202 -4.97 2.35 13.65
N GLY A 203 -5.13 1.83 14.87
CA GLY A 203 -6.17 2.27 15.80
C GLY A 203 -7.48 1.48 15.70
N PHE A 204 -8.25 1.48 16.80
CA PHE A 204 -9.58 0.86 16.88
C PHE A 204 -10.66 1.69 16.18
N ASP A 205 -10.36 2.96 15.91
CA ASP A 205 -11.21 3.92 15.21
C ASP A 205 -11.17 3.77 13.68
N ASP A 206 -10.24 2.96 13.15
CA ASP A 206 -10.26 2.59 11.73
C ASP A 206 -11.50 1.74 11.40
N GLU A 207 -12.18 2.07 10.30
CA GLU A 207 -13.43 1.45 9.87
C GLU A 207 -13.32 -0.08 9.67
N ARG A 208 -12.16 -0.59 9.22
CA ARG A 208 -11.96 -2.02 8.98
C ARG A 208 -11.81 -2.76 10.29
N VAL A 209 -11.08 -2.17 11.24
CA VAL A 209 -10.88 -2.72 12.59
C VAL A 209 -12.18 -2.67 13.37
N TYR A 210 -12.93 -1.57 13.30
CA TYR A 210 -14.27 -1.47 13.88
C TYR A 210 -15.20 -2.55 13.32
N ALA A 211 -15.23 -2.74 11.99
CA ALA A 211 -16.01 -3.80 11.37
C ALA A 211 -15.57 -5.21 11.84
N ALA A 212 -14.27 -5.44 12.01
CA ALA A 212 -13.73 -6.69 12.53
C ALA A 212 -14.23 -6.98 13.94
N ARG A 213 -14.17 -5.98 14.82
CA ARG A 213 -14.69 -6.02 16.19
C ARG A 213 -16.18 -6.32 16.22
N TYR A 214 -16.97 -5.57 15.44
CA TYR A 214 -18.40 -5.77 15.39
C TYR A 214 -18.76 -7.17 14.92
N ARG A 215 -18.10 -7.66 13.85
CA ARG A 215 -18.35 -9.00 13.29
C ARG A 215 -17.97 -10.11 14.26
N LEU A 216 -16.89 -9.96 15.02
CA LEU A 216 -16.44 -10.97 15.99
C LEU A 216 -17.35 -11.03 17.23
N LEU A 217 -17.73 -9.86 17.77
CA LEU A 217 -18.40 -9.76 19.07
C LEU A 217 -19.93 -9.76 18.96
N HIS A 218 -20.49 -9.31 17.83
CA HIS A 218 -21.93 -9.23 17.62
C HIS A 218 -22.43 -10.22 16.57
N ASP A 219 -21.83 -10.25 15.37
CA ASP A 219 -22.27 -11.17 14.31
C ASP A 219 -21.83 -12.63 14.55
N SER A 220 -21.00 -12.88 15.57
CA SER A 220 -20.38 -14.18 15.84
C SER A 220 -19.64 -14.75 14.63
N PHE A 221 -19.10 -13.89 13.77
CA PHE A 221 -18.33 -14.27 12.60
C PHE A 221 -16.83 -14.32 12.94
N TYR A 222 -16.23 -15.49 12.74
CA TYR A 222 -14.79 -15.68 12.81
C TYR A 222 -14.38 -16.97 12.11
N VAL A 223 -13.40 -16.88 11.21
CA VAL A 223 -12.68 -18.05 10.68
C VAL A 223 -11.45 -18.27 11.56
N PRO A 224 -11.25 -19.45 12.19
CA PRO A 224 -10.06 -19.72 12.99
C PRO A 224 -8.77 -19.38 12.23
N LEU A 225 -7.80 -18.73 12.87
CA LEU A 225 -6.60 -18.25 12.16
C LEU A 225 -5.83 -19.40 11.50
N GLY A 226 -5.80 -20.56 12.17
CA GLY A 226 -5.19 -21.78 11.65
C GLY A 226 -5.85 -22.31 10.37
N GLU A 227 -7.10 -21.96 10.09
CA GLU A 227 -7.80 -22.26 8.82
C GLU A 227 -7.60 -21.12 7.81
N LEU A 228 -7.69 -19.87 8.26
CA LEU A 228 -7.54 -18.69 7.40
C LEU A 228 -6.18 -18.64 6.69
N VAL A 229 -5.11 -19.11 7.33
CA VAL A 229 -3.78 -19.19 6.70
C VAL A 229 -3.75 -20.10 5.49
N ASP A 230 -4.65 -21.08 5.37
CA ASP A 230 -4.71 -21.95 4.20
C ASP A 230 -5.47 -21.29 3.02
N PHE A 231 -6.16 -20.17 3.24
CA PHE A 231 -6.95 -19.53 2.19
C PHE A 231 -6.01 -18.88 1.18
N GLY A 232 -6.01 -19.42 -0.04
CA GLY A 232 -5.46 -18.76 -1.21
C GLY A 232 -6.41 -17.73 -1.82
N MET A 233 -5.89 -16.94 -2.75
CA MET A 233 -6.61 -15.85 -3.42
C MET A 233 -7.98 -16.29 -3.98
N ASP A 234 -8.03 -17.41 -4.72
CA ASP A 234 -9.26 -17.86 -5.38
C ASP A 234 -10.37 -18.21 -4.37
N GLN A 235 -10.00 -18.94 -3.32
CA GLN A 235 -10.92 -19.30 -2.24
C GLN A 235 -11.41 -18.04 -1.51
N PHE A 236 -10.50 -17.13 -1.19
CA PHE A 236 -10.82 -15.91 -0.45
C PHE A 236 -11.74 -14.99 -1.27
N GLN A 237 -11.44 -14.79 -2.56
CA GLN A 237 -12.19 -13.87 -3.42
C GLN A 237 -13.56 -14.40 -3.86
N LYS A 238 -13.75 -15.73 -3.88
CA LYS A 238 -15.05 -16.35 -4.22
C LYS A 238 -15.95 -16.57 -3.01
N ASP A 239 -15.44 -16.37 -1.79
CA ASP A 239 -16.24 -16.54 -0.58
C ASP A 239 -17.41 -15.53 -0.56
N PRO A 240 -18.66 -15.97 -0.35
CA PRO A 240 -19.81 -15.06 -0.31
C PRO A 240 -19.75 -14.05 0.85
N GLN A 241 -18.90 -14.30 1.85
CA GLN A 241 -18.64 -13.42 3.00
C GLN A 241 -17.31 -12.68 2.87
N ILE A 242 -16.78 -12.49 1.65
CA ILE A 242 -15.51 -11.80 1.37
C ILE A 242 -15.32 -10.50 2.16
N ALA A 243 -16.36 -9.66 2.28
CA ALA A 243 -16.28 -8.42 3.04
C ALA A 243 -15.91 -8.67 4.52
N LYS A 244 -16.45 -9.74 5.12
CA LYS A 244 -16.14 -10.16 6.50
C LYS A 244 -14.73 -10.74 6.63
N LEU A 245 -14.27 -11.48 5.62
CA LEU A 245 -12.88 -11.96 5.57
C LEU A 245 -11.88 -10.79 5.51
N TYR A 246 -12.16 -9.76 4.71
CA TYR A 246 -11.33 -8.54 4.67
C TYR A 246 -11.26 -7.86 6.04
N SER A 247 -12.39 -7.59 6.71
CA SER A 247 -12.31 -6.98 8.05
C SER A 247 -11.58 -7.87 9.05
N GLN A 248 -11.82 -9.18 9.02
CA GLN A 248 -11.12 -10.09 9.93
C GLN A 248 -9.61 -10.03 9.68
N SER A 249 -9.18 -9.95 8.43
CA SER A 249 -7.76 -9.82 8.05
C SER A 249 -7.16 -8.49 8.52
N ALA A 250 -7.92 -7.39 8.42
CA ALA A 250 -7.51 -6.09 8.97
C ALA A 250 -7.38 -6.13 10.50
N GLY A 251 -8.39 -6.68 11.19
CA GLY A 251 -8.40 -6.83 12.64
C GLY A 251 -7.25 -7.70 13.14
N LEU A 252 -7.00 -8.85 12.50
CA LEU A 252 -5.88 -9.73 12.84
C LEU A 252 -4.53 -9.05 12.62
N THR A 253 -4.36 -8.31 11.53
CA THR A 253 -3.12 -7.57 11.27
C THR A 253 -2.89 -6.50 12.33
N ASN A 254 -3.91 -5.73 12.66
CA ASN A 254 -3.88 -4.71 13.71
C ASN A 254 -3.52 -5.35 15.08
N PHE A 255 -4.18 -6.44 15.45
CA PHE A 255 -3.85 -7.24 16.64
C PHE A 255 -2.38 -7.65 16.67
N LEU A 256 -1.85 -8.24 15.61
CA LEU A 256 -0.46 -8.70 15.60
C LEU A 256 0.55 -7.52 15.66
N VAL A 257 0.17 -6.32 15.21
CA VAL A 257 1.04 -5.14 15.27
C VAL A 257 1.07 -4.50 16.66
N PHE A 258 -0.03 -4.56 17.41
CA PHE A 258 -0.23 -3.76 18.63
C PHE A 258 -0.37 -4.55 19.92
N HIS A 259 -0.82 -5.81 19.88
CA HIS A 259 -1.08 -6.60 21.07
C HIS A 259 0.14 -6.67 21.99
N ASP A 260 -0.09 -6.47 23.30
CA ASP A 260 0.92 -6.59 24.35
C ASP A 260 2.17 -5.75 24.05
N GLY A 261 1.96 -4.46 23.72
CA GLY A 261 3.05 -3.54 23.36
C GLY A 261 3.72 -3.85 22.00
N GLY A 262 3.03 -4.57 21.11
CA GLY A 262 3.57 -4.98 19.81
C GLY A 262 4.39 -6.27 19.85
N ARG A 263 4.08 -7.18 20.79
CA ARG A 263 4.73 -8.48 20.98
C ARG A 263 4.94 -9.28 19.69
N TYR A 264 4.00 -9.21 18.75
CA TYR A 264 4.04 -9.97 17.49
C TYR A 264 4.53 -9.16 16.28
N ARG A 265 4.93 -7.90 16.45
CA ARG A 265 5.29 -7.02 15.33
C ARG A 265 6.45 -7.58 14.51
N ASP A 266 7.50 -8.05 15.18
CA ASP A 266 8.63 -8.69 14.52
C ASP A 266 8.24 -10.00 13.80
N ALA A 267 7.35 -10.78 14.42
CA ALA A 267 6.86 -12.02 13.83
C ALA A 267 6.08 -11.76 12.54
N VAL A 268 5.26 -10.71 12.49
CA VAL A 268 4.53 -10.29 11.28
C VAL A 268 5.49 -9.92 10.15
N VAL A 269 6.52 -9.12 10.43
CA VAL A 269 7.49 -8.70 9.39
C VAL A 269 8.22 -9.92 8.82
N LEU A 270 8.64 -10.85 9.67
CA LEU A 270 9.28 -12.10 9.24
C LEU A 270 8.31 -13.03 8.51
N TYR A 271 7.03 -13.02 8.90
CA TYR A 271 6.00 -13.82 8.27
C TYR A 271 5.67 -13.30 6.87
N LEU A 272 5.52 -11.98 6.70
CA LEU A 272 5.43 -11.32 5.40
C LEU A 272 6.61 -11.70 4.52
N LEU A 273 7.84 -11.61 5.04
CA LEU A 273 9.03 -12.04 4.31
C LEU A 273 8.93 -13.52 3.84
N ALA A 274 8.47 -14.42 4.71
CA ALA A 274 8.28 -15.83 4.35
C ALA A 274 7.20 -16.00 3.27
N VAL A 275 6.06 -15.30 3.39
CA VAL A 275 4.94 -15.34 2.42
C VAL A 275 5.39 -14.83 1.06
N TYR A 276 5.96 -13.62 1.00
CA TYR A 276 6.40 -13.01 -0.25
C TYR A 276 7.56 -13.74 -0.92
N THR A 277 8.34 -14.53 -0.18
CA THR A 277 9.42 -15.36 -0.76
C THR A 277 9.03 -16.81 -1.00
N GLY A 278 7.75 -17.16 -0.84
CA GLY A 278 7.25 -18.53 -1.07
C GLY A 278 7.76 -19.57 -0.06
N ARG A 279 8.23 -19.12 1.10
CA ARG A 279 8.80 -19.95 2.18
C ARG A 279 7.85 -20.17 3.36
N ALA A 280 6.67 -19.55 3.34
CA ALA A 280 5.66 -19.75 4.37
C ALA A 280 4.97 -21.12 4.20
N ASP A 281 4.80 -21.83 5.31
CA ASP A 281 3.92 -22.99 5.44
C ASP A 281 2.85 -22.72 6.52
N ARG A 282 1.91 -23.65 6.67
CA ARG A 282 0.79 -23.54 7.63
C ARG A 282 1.24 -23.25 9.06
N GLY A 283 2.44 -23.66 9.47
CA GLY A 283 2.95 -23.41 10.82
C GLY A 283 3.83 -22.17 10.95
N SER A 284 4.13 -21.46 9.85
CA SER A 284 5.12 -20.37 9.86
C SER A 284 4.75 -19.25 10.82
N LEU A 285 3.50 -18.78 10.81
CA LEU A 285 3.08 -17.71 11.73
C LEU A 285 3.15 -18.15 13.19
N ALA A 286 2.59 -19.32 13.53
CA ALA A 286 2.61 -19.85 14.88
C ALA A 286 4.05 -20.01 15.43
N ARG A 287 4.97 -20.52 14.59
CA ARG A 287 6.39 -20.65 14.97
C ARG A 287 7.06 -19.29 15.17
N LEU A 288 6.83 -18.33 14.27
CA LEU A 288 7.42 -16.98 14.37
C LEU A 288 6.88 -16.20 15.57
N ALA A 289 5.58 -16.32 15.86
CA ALA A 289 4.93 -15.72 17.01
C ALA A 289 5.24 -16.43 18.33
N SER A 290 5.81 -17.64 18.28
CA SER A 290 5.98 -18.53 19.45
C SER A 290 4.67 -18.74 20.21
N ALA A 291 3.56 -18.89 19.48
CA ALA A 291 2.21 -19.05 20.01
C ALA A 291 1.39 -19.97 19.09
N GLY A 292 0.58 -20.87 19.66
CA GLY A 292 -0.31 -21.71 18.88
C GLY A 292 -1.47 -20.91 18.28
N TYR A 293 -2.08 -21.39 17.20
CA TYR A 293 -3.23 -20.70 16.60
C TYR A 293 -4.39 -20.52 17.57
N ALA A 294 -4.69 -21.49 18.43
CA ALA A 294 -5.72 -21.36 19.45
C ALA A 294 -5.42 -20.23 20.46
N ASP A 295 -4.16 -20.05 20.83
CA ASP A 295 -3.73 -18.97 21.72
C ASP A 295 -3.86 -17.61 21.02
N LEU A 296 -3.45 -17.54 19.75
CA LEU A 296 -3.59 -16.33 18.93
C LEU A 296 -5.06 -15.95 18.73
N ASP A 297 -5.94 -16.92 18.48
CA ASP A 297 -7.39 -16.72 18.33
C ASP A 297 -8.01 -16.18 19.64
N ALA A 298 -7.60 -16.73 20.79
CA ALA A 298 -8.04 -16.28 22.10
C ALA A 298 -7.58 -14.85 22.40
N GLN A 299 -6.29 -14.57 22.21
CA GLN A 299 -5.70 -13.24 22.41
C GLN A 299 -6.29 -12.20 21.45
N TYR A 300 -6.59 -12.56 20.21
CA TYR A 300 -7.26 -11.69 19.26
C TYR A 300 -8.66 -11.29 19.74
N ARG A 301 -9.43 -12.27 20.26
CA ARG A 301 -10.74 -11.99 20.84
C ARG A 301 -10.64 -11.07 22.05
N GLU A 302 -9.70 -11.32 22.95
CA GLU A 302 -9.45 -10.45 24.11
C GLU A 302 -9.04 -9.04 23.67
N TYR A 303 -8.15 -8.94 22.69
CA TYR A 303 -7.70 -7.66 22.12
C TYR A 303 -8.89 -6.85 21.58
N LEU A 304 -9.77 -7.46 20.79
CA LEU A 304 -10.94 -6.76 20.26
C LEU A 304 -12.03 -6.51 21.31
N ALA A 305 -12.07 -7.27 22.40
CA ALA A 305 -12.98 -7.03 23.51
C ALA A 305 -12.48 -5.92 24.47
N GLY A 306 -11.19 -5.59 24.43
CA GLY A 306 -10.57 -4.54 25.24
C GLY A 306 -11.21 -3.15 25.05
N ASN A 307 -10.94 -2.26 26.01
CA ASN A 307 -11.40 -0.87 25.96
C ASN A 307 -10.59 -0.05 24.94
N ASP A 308 -11.20 1.02 24.42
CA ASP A 308 -10.72 1.89 23.33
C ASP A 308 -9.45 2.73 23.64
N GLU A 309 -8.54 2.27 24.51
CA GLU A 309 -7.22 2.89 24.64
C GLU A 309 -6.44 2.64 23.34
N LYS A 310 -6.44 3.65 22.48
CA LYS A 310 -6.00 3.66 21.08
C LYS A 310 -4.55 3.22 20.93
N PRO A 311 -4.25 1.98 20.51
CA PRO A 311 -2.93 1.66 20.04
C PRO A 311 -2.87 2.06 18.58
N SER A 312 -2.24 3.20 18.31
CA SER A 312 -1.83 3.62 16.98
C SER A 312 -0.31 3.75 16.94
N ILE A 313 0.27 3.74 15.73
CA ILE A 313 1.66 4.17 15.55
C ILE A 313 1.61 5.65 15.19
N GLU A 314 2.22 6.49 16.02
CA GLU A 314 2.42 7.91 15.76
C GLU A 314 3.86 8.14 15.32
N ILE A 315 4.06 8.75 14.15
CA ILE A 315 5.38 9.05 13.58
C ILE A 315 5.46 10.55 13.30
N GLU A 316 6.40 11.23 13.96
CA GLU A 316 6.72 12.64 13.73
C GLU A 316 7.34 12.84 12.33
N ASP A 317 7.24 14.08 11.83
CA ASP A 317 7.79 14.47 10.53
C ASP A 317 9.32 14.44 10.43
#